data_AF-W9VNW9-F1
#
_entry.id   AF-W9VNW9-F1
#
_cell.length_a   1.000
_cell.length_b   1.000
_cell.length_c   1.000
_cell.angle_alpha   90.00
_cell.angle_beta   90.00
_cell.angle_gamma   90.00
#
_symmetry.space_group_name_H-M   'P 1'
#
loop_
_entity.id
_entity.type
_entity.pdbx_description
1 polymer ?
#
loop_
_entity_poly.entity_id
_entity_poly.type
_entity_poly.pdbx_seq_one_letter_code
_entity_poly.pdbx_strand_id
1 'polypeptide(L)'
;MPPKPSVRGEYIETETGNKISRRASVLGPRHIILAGKCVIQQDVVIHGDLVRPPQPKAPPTQSDPKSSSSSSTTTTQDQTSIHLGRYVFISPGCTLHPPSRLTTIPNSDPGGGSPRQVMTYFMLRISDYVYIGPNTHVRAAEIRSNVWIGANCTIGNMVMIKDNVKILDGTVLPANTIWAGGTVIAGRPGRVIGEIGEGWAAGSSGSGGGGGGSTVDEGVGVKSRERWAAVGNKR
;
A
#
# COMPACT_ATOMS: atom_id res chain seq x y z
N MET A 1 -14.54 -18.21 16.95
CA MET A 1 -13.28 -18.52 17.67
C MET A 1 -12.60 -17.19 18.00
N PRO A 2 -12.26 -16.90 19.27
CA PRO A 2 -11.40 -15.76 19.57
C PRO A 2 -10.03 -15.97 18.91
N PRO A 3 -9.35 -14.92 18.42
CA PRO A 3 -8.02 -15.06 17.85
C PRO A 3 -7.08 -15.66 18.91
N LYS A 4 -6.37 -16.73 18.53
CA LYS A 4 -5.41 -17.40 19.43
C LYS A 4 -4.43 -16.34 19.95
N PRO A 5 -4.18 -16.26 21.28
CA PRO A 5 -3.17 -15.37 21.81
C PRO A 5 -1.82 -15.75 21.18
N SER A 6 -1.20 -14.80 20.49
CA SER A 6 0.06 -15.01 19.76
C SER A 6 1.11 -15.58 20.71
N VAL A 7 1.74 -16.68 20.32
CA VAL A 7 2.81 -17.32 21.10
C VAL A 7 3.94 -16.31 21.25
N ARG A 8 4.39 -16.06 22.50
CA ARG A 8 5.53 -15.18 22.79
C ARG A 8 6.71 -15.62 21.92
N GLY A 9 7.07 -14.80 20.93
CA GLY A 9 8.21 -15.05 20.03
C GLY A 9 7.91 -15.01 18.53
N GLU A 10 6.63 -15.05 18.11
CA GLU A 10 6.28 -15.02 16.67
C GLU A 10 6.43 -13.62 16.03
N TYR A 11 6.32 -12.56 16.84
CA TYR A 11 6.41 -11.17 16.41
C TYR A 11 7.58 -10.45 17.08
N ILE A 12 8.23 -9.60 16.30
CA ILE A 12 9.20 -8.59 16.74
C ILE A 12 8.38 -7.35 17.06
N GLU A 13 8.46 -6.89 18.31
CA GLU A 13 7.87 -5.63 18.73
C GLU A 13 8.95 -4.56 18.79
N THR A 14 8.67 -3.40 18.20
CA THR A 14 9.56 -2.24 18.23
C THR A 14 9.10 -1.23 19.29
N GLU A 15 9.99 -0.34 19.74
CA GLU A 15 9.66 0.70 20.73
C GLU A 15 8.50 1.61 20.28
N THR A 16 8.34 1.79 18.97
CA THR A 16 7.25 2.55 18.35
C THR A 16 5.94 1.76 18.24
N GLY A 17 5.89 0.55 18.81
CA GLY A 17 4.70 -0.30 18.88
C GLY A 17 4.40 -1.07 17.59
N ASN A 18 5.32 -1.11 16.61
CA ASN A 18 5.13 -1.97 15.43
C ASN A 18 5.32 -3.43 15.81
N LYS A 19 4.47 -4.31 15.28
CA LYS A 19 4.55 -5.77 15.42
C LYS A 19 4.84 -6.39 14.06
N ILE A 20 6.01 -7.00 13.92
CA ILE A 20 6.49 -7.57 12.66
C ILE A 20 6.66 -9.07 12.84
N SER A 21 5.95 -9.88 12.07
CA SER A 21 6.12 -11.33 12.14
C SER A 21 7.55 -11.72 11.76
N ARG A 22 8.17 -12.64 12.52
CA ARG A 22 9.49 -13.21 12.17
C ARG A 22 9.49 -13.99 10.86
N ARG A 23 8.31 -14.38 10.39
CA ARG A 23 8.10 -15.05 9.11
C ARG A 23 7.91 -14.08 7.93
N ALA A 24 7.91 -12.77 8.17
CA ALA A 24 7.88 -11.79 7.10
C ALA A 24 9.27 -11.62 6.48
N SER A 25 9.34 -11.47 5.16
CA SER A 25 10.58 -11.18 4.43
C SER A 25 10.68 -9.68 4.20
N VAL A 26 11.51 -9.01 5.00
CA VAL A 26 11.74 -7.56 4.90
C VAL A 26 13.11 -7.33 4.26
N LEU A 27 13.12 -6.99 2.98
CA LEU A 27 14.34 -6.74 2.21
C LEU A 27 14.72 -5.26 2.32
N GLY A 28 16.00 -4.96 2.49
CA GLY A 28 16.47 -3.56 2.59
C GLY A 28 15.84 -2.75 3.73
N PRO A 29 15.88 -3.22 5.01
CA PRO A 29 15.24 -2.54 6.13
C PRO A 29 15.71 -1.10 6.34
N ARG A 30 16.94 -0.76 5.90
CA ARG A 30 17.49 0.61 5.94
C ARG A 30 16.69 1.61 5.08
N HIS A 31 15.92 1.13 4.11
CA HIS A 31 15.16 1.93 3.16
C HIS A 31 13.65 1.87 3.43
N ILE A 32 13.25 1.30 4.58
CA ILE A 32 11.85 1.14 4.98
C ILE A 32 11.62 1.97 6.24
N ILE A 33 10.58 2.81 6.20
CA ILE A 33 10.16 3.60 7.36
C ILE A 33 8.82 3.09 7.87
N LEU A 34 8.75 2.88 9.18
CA LEU A 34 7.53 2.50 9.91
C LEU A 34 7.20 3.59 10.92
N ALA A 35 6.13 4.35 10.70
CA ALA A 35 5.79 5.50 11.54
C ALA A 35 5.20 5.13 12.92
N GLY A 36 4.82 3.86 13.14
CA GLY A 36 4.40 3.33 14.45
C GLY A 36 3.11 2.50 14.40
N LYS A 37 2.95 1.60 15.38
CA LYS A 37 1.76 0.74 15.54
C LYS A 37 1.34 -0.05 14.28
N CYS A 38 2.27 -0.31 13.38
CA CYS A 38 2.05 -1.14 12.21
C CYS A 38 2.04 -2.62 12.60
N VAL A 39 1.21 -3.43 11.94
CA VAL A 39 1.17 -4.88 12.12
C VAL A 39 1.46 -5.55 10.79
N ILE A 40 2.59 -6.25 10.71
CA ILE A 40 3.03 -7.01 9.54
C ILE A 40 2.90 -8.48 9.87
N GLN A 41 2.01 -9.17 9.14
CA GLN A 41 1.73 -10.59 9.33
C GLN A 41 2.78 -11.51 8.69
N GLN A 42 2.66 -12.82 8.95
CA GLN A 42 3.53 -13.84 8.37
C GLN A 42 3.44 -13.89 6.83
N ASP A 43 4.51 -14.36 6.18
CA ASP A 43 4.56 -14.56 4.72
C ASP A 43 4.34 -13.25 3.92
N VAL A 44 4.46 -12.09 4.58
CA VAL A 44 4.47 -10.79 3.91
C VAL A 44 5.87 -10.54 3.36
N VAL A 45 5.96 -10.07 2.12
CA VAL A 45 7.22 -9.69 1.47
C VAL A 45 7.24 -8.18 1.26
N ILE A 46 8.28 -7.51 1.74
CA ILE A 46 8.46 -6.06 1.61
C ILE A 46 9.79 -5.80 0.90
N HIS A 47 9.72 -5.27 -0.33
CA HIS A 47 10.89 -4.94 -1.14
C HIS A 47 11.41 -3.52 -0.87
N GLY A 48 12.18 -3.34 0.19
CA GLY A 48 12.88 -2.08 0.47
C GLY A 48 14.19 -1.89 -0.30
N ASP A 49 14.71 -2.96 -0.90
CA ASP A 49 15.94 -2.96 -1.70
C ASP A 49 15.83 -2.20 -3.04
N LEU A 50 14.60 -2.03 -3.54
CA LEU A 50 14.31 -1.37 -4.82
C LEU A 50 14.25 0.16 -4.68
N VAL A 51 15.42 0.78 -4.52
CA VAL A 51 15.59 2.23 -4.44
C VAL A 51 15.77 2.88 -5.80
N ARG A 52 15.43 4.18 -5.88
CA ARG A 52 15.80 5.02 -7.02
C ARG A 52 17.33 5.13 -7.10
N PRO A 53 17.97 4.81 -8.24
CA PRO A 53 19.38 5.10 -8.41
C PRO A 53 19.61 6.62 -8.34
N PRO A 54 20.65 7.08 -7.63
CA PRO A 54 20.92 8.50 -7.48
C PRO A 54 21.07 9.15 -8.86
N GLN A 55 20.22 10.14 -9.14
CA GLN A 55 20.33 10.93 -10.36
C GLN A 55 21.59 11.81 -10.21
N PRO A 56 22.51 11.82 -11.20
CA PRO A 56 23.59 12.79 -11.20
C PRO A 56 22.96 14.20 -11.28
N LYS A 57 23.23 15.06 -10.30
CA LYS A 57 22.76 16.45 -10.31
C LYS A 57 23.29 17.14 -11.58
N ALA A 58 22.41 17.77 -12.35
CA ALA A 58 22.82 18.67 -13.43
C ALA A 58 23.68 19.82 -12.85
N PRO A 59 24.68 20.33 -13.59
CA PRO A 59 25.52 21.43 -13.13
C PRO A 59 24.68 22.69 -12.85
N PRO A 60 25.02 23.48 -11.82
CA PRO A 60 24.23 24.64 -11.41
C PRO A 60 24.28 25.74 -12.47
N THR A 61 23.16 26.01 -13.15
CA THR A 61 22.96 27.26 -13.87
C THR A 61 22.51 28.33 -12.87
N GLN A 62 23.35 29.33 -12.66
CA GLN A 62 23.07 30.49 -11.82
C GLN A 62 22.01 31.39 -12.49
N SER A 63 20.84 31.55 -11.89
CA SER A 63 20.16 32.84 -11.67
C SER A 63 18.75 32.67 -11.07
N ASP A 64 18.45 33.55 -10.12
CA ASP A 64 17.16 33.97 -9.56
C ASP A 64 16.58 33.27 -8.30
N PRO A 65 16.42 34.03 -7.18
CA PRO A 65 15.81 33.55 -5.94
C PRO A 65 14.34 34.01 -5.83
N LYS A 66 13.38 33.06 -5.86
CA LYS A 66 12.09 33.08 -5.13
C LYS A 66 11.15 31.95 -5.60
N SER A 67 11.16 30.82 -4.89
CA SER A 67 9.96 30.10 -4.40
C SER A 67 10.35 28.80 -3.67
N SER A 68 10.10 28.84 -2.36
CA SER A 68 9.82 27.73 -1.43
C SER A 68 10.24 26.29 -1.77
N SER A 69 11.33 25.88 -1.12
CA SER A 69 11.56 24.60 -0.42
C SER A 69 11.51 23.28 -1.21
N SER A 70 12.67 22.86 -1.70
CA SER A 70 13.21 21.56 -1.27
C SER A 70 14.74 21.66 -1.23
N SER A 71 15.26 22.01 -0.05
CA SER A 71 16.67 22.20 0.25
C SER A 71 17.50 20.96 -0.09
N SER A 72 18.31 21.09 -1.14
CA SER A 72 19.34 20.15 -1.51
C SER A 72 20.58 20.36 -0.64
N THR A 73 20.66 19.67 0.50
CA THR A 73 21.88 19.58 1.31
C THR A 73 22.44 18.16 1.21
N THR A 74 23.69 18.07 0.76
CA THR A 74 24.56 16.89 0.72
C THR A 74 24.66 16.24 2.11
N THR A 75 23.76 15.32 2.36
CA THR A 75 23.84 14.26 3.37
C THR A 75 23.48 12.98 2.62
N THR A 76 23.95 11.83 3.08
CA THR A 76 23.50 10.50 2.62
C THR A 76 22.00 10.40 2.90
N GLN A 77 21.17 11.04 2.07
CA GLN A 77 19.72 11.14 2.28
C GLN A 77 19.17 9.74 2.07
N ASP A 78 18.67 9.17 3.17
CA ASP A 78 18.04 7.87 3.26
C ASP A 78 17.12 7.66 2.06
N GLN A 79 17.58 6.86 1.09
CA GLN A 79 16.79 6.49 -0.06
C GLN A 79 15.67 5.60 0.45
N THR A 80 14.49 6.17 0.58
CA THR A 80 13.32 5.50 1.11
C THR A 80 12.56 4.85 -0.03
N SER A 81 12.46 3.53 0.01
CA SER A 81 11.70 2.73 -0.95
C SER A 81 10.24 2.61 -0.53
N ILE A 82 10.00 2.44 0.77
CA ILE A 82 8.67 2.20 1.32
C ILE A 82 8.50 3.01 2.60
N HIS A 83 7.45 3.81 2.64
CA HIS A 83 7.04 4.58 3.81
C HIS A 83 5.67 4.09 4.28
N LEU A 84 5.60 3.50 5.47
CA LEU A 84 4.36 3.09 6.12
C LEU A 84 4.00 4.08 7.24
N GLY A 85 2.78 4.61 7.19
CA GLY A 85 2.19 5.46 8.20
C GLY A 85 1.86 4.71 9.49
N ARG A 86 0.98 5.28 10.29
CA ARG A 86 0.57 4.73 11.58
C ARG A 86 -0.63 3.81 11.45
N TYR A 87 -0.70 2.78 12.29
CA TYR A 87 -1.83 1.85 12.33
C TYR A 87 -2.08 1.12 11.00
N VAL A 88 -1.02 0.84 10.25
CA VAL A 88 -1.11 0.06 9.02
C VAL A 88 -1.15 -1.43 9.37
N PHE A 89 -2.17 -2.14 8.87
CA PHE A 89 -2.31 -3.58 9.04
C PHE A 89 -2.11 -4.30 7.71
N ILE A 90 -1.12 -5.19 7.65
CA ILE A 90 -0.80 -5.97 6.45
C ILE A 90 -1.04 -7.43 6.76
N SER A 91 -2.06 -7.99 6.11
CA SER A 91 -2.45 -9.41 6.25
C SER A 91 -1.43 -10.37 5.63
N PRO A 92 -1.50 -11.69 5.94
CA PRO A 92 -0.54 -12.67 5.44
C PRO A 92 -0.51 -12.78 3.91
N GLY A 93 0.65 -13.15 3.36
CA GLY A 93 0.82 -13.42 1.93
C GLY A 93 0.81 -12.17 1.04
N CYS A 94 0.85 -10.98 1.62
CA CYS A 94 0.90 -9.73 0.86
C CYS A 94 2.32 -9.43 0.36
N THR A 95 2.42 -8.82 -0.82
CA THR A 95 3.71 -8.36 -1.35
C THR A 95 3.67 -6.85 -1.57
N LEU A 96 4.51 -6.12 -0.86
CA LEU A 96 4.74 -4.70 -1.07
C LEU A 96 5.96 -4.52 -1.97
N HIS A 97 5.72 -3.99 -3.15
CA HIS A 97 6.76 -3.78 -4.13
C HIS A 97 6.71 -2.32 -4.59
N PRO A 98 7.81 -1.56 -4.47
CA PRO A 98 7.88 -0.19 -4.97
C PRO A 98 7.45 -0.11 -6.44
N PRO A 99 6.63 0.87 -6.82
CA PRO A 99 6.26 1.10 -8.20
C PRO A 99 7.50 1.42 -9.04
N SER A 100 7.43 1.11 -10.34
CA SER A 100 8.54 1.30 -11.24
C SER A 100 8.11 1.96 -12.55
N ARG A 101 8.99 2.73 -13.18
CA ARG A 101 8.79 3.28 -14.52
C ARG A 101 9.94 2.85 -15.40
N LEU A 102 9.60 2.21 -16.51
CA LEU A 102 10.56 1.89 -17.56
C LEU A 102 10.81 3.15 -18.40
N THR A 103 12.05 3.63 -18.40
CA THR A 103 12.47 4.76 -19.23
C THR A 103 13.37 4.25 -20.32
N THR A 104 13.00 4.51 -21.57
CA THR A 104 13.85 4.23 -22.73
C THR A 104 14.78 5.41 -22.93
N ILE A 105 16.08 5.19 -22.82
CA ILE A 105 17.08 6.22 -23.07
C ILE A 105 17.43 6.13 -24.57
N PRO A 106 17.13 7.16 -25.37
CA PRO A 106 17.60 7.21 -26.75
C PRO A 106 19.12 7.32 -26.74
N ASN A 107 19.80 6.48 -27.51
CA ASN A 107 21.26 6.54 -27.61
C ASN A 107 21.69 7.86 -28.25
N SER A 108 22.69 8.50 -27.66
CA SER A 108 23.44 9.61 -28.27
C SER A 108 24.60 9.13 -29.14
N ASP A 109 24.81 7.81 -29.24
CA ASP A 109 25.94 7.22 -29.95
C ASP A 109 25.67 7.14 -31.47
N PRO A 110 26.56 7.69 -32.33
CA PRO A 110 26.37 7.70 -33.79
C PRO A 110 26.52 6.31 -34.46
N GLY A 111 26.78 5.24 -33.69
CA GLY A 111 27.09 3.89 -34.19
C GLY A 111 25.93 2.88 -34.22
N GLY A 112 24.67 3.29 -34.02
CA GLY A 112 23.51 2.41 -34.24
C GLY A 112 23.28 1.30 -33.20
N GLY A 113 23.64 1.52 -31.93
CA GLY A 113 23.32 0.58 -30.84
C GLY A 113 21.82 0.54 -30.50
N SER A 114 21.32 -0.62 -30.02
CA SER A 114 19.93 -0.79 -29.57
C SER A 114 19.61 0.13 -28.37
N PRO A 115 18.38 0.68 -28.27
CA PRO A 115 18.00 1.58 -27.19
C PRO A 115 18.06 0.88 -25.83
N ARG A 116 18.68 1.53 -24.83
CA ARG A 116 18.78 1.00 -23.47
C ARG A 116 17.54 1.36 -22.66
N GLN A 117 16.90 0.35 -22.07
CA GLN A 117 15.80 0.55 -21.13
C GLN A 117 16.33 0.54 -19.70
N VAL A 118 15.97 1.55 -18.91
CA VAL A 118 16.35 1.68 -17.50
C VAL A 118 15.08 1.70 -16.64
N MET A 119 14.98 0.75 -15.71
CA MET A 119 13.90 0.70 -14.74
C MET A 119 14.21 1.65 -13.57
N THR A 120 13.33 2.61 -13.32
CA THR A 120 13.43 3.54 -12.19
C THR A 120 12.36 3.23 -11.17
N TYR A 121 12.76 2.97 -9.92
CA TYR A 121 11.82 2.78 -8.81
C TYR A 121 11.42 4.11 -8.18
N PHE A 122 10.20 4.17 -7.67
CA PHE A 122 9.66 5.30 -6.92
C PHE A 122 9.25 4.80 -5.55
N MET A 123 9.28 5.70 -4.56
CA MET A 123 8.85 5.37 -3.21
C MET A 123 7.36 5.01 -3.17
N LEU A 124 7.02 3.87 -2.58
CA LEU A 124 5.66 3.48 -2.20
C LEU A 124 5.31 4.17 -0.88
N ARG A 125 4.30 5.05 -0.90
CA ARG A 125 3.80 5.71 0.31
C ARG A 125 2.46 5.10 0.73
N ILE A 126 2.39 4.68 1.98
CA ILE A 126 1.17 4.22 2.63
C ILE A 126 0.96 5.13 3.85
N SER A 127 -0.19 5.80 3.91
CA SER A 127 -0.54 6.72 5.00
C SER A 127 -1.13 5.96 6.20
N ASP A 128 -1.90 6.64 7.03
CA ASP A 128 -2.36 6.13 8.32
C ASP A 128 -3.68 5.34 8.18
N TYR A 129 -3.93 4.41 9.09
CA TYR A 129 -5.17 3.61 9.14
C TYR A 129 -5.48 2.86 7.84
N VAL A 130 -4.47 2.24 7.26
CA VAL A 130 -4.61 1.44 6.05
C VAL A 130 -4.71 -0.04 6.42
N TYR A 131 -5.73 -0.70 5.91
CA TYR A 131 -5.88 -2.15 6.01
C TYR A 131 -5.61 -2.80 4.66
N ILE A 132 -4.74 -3.82 4.64
CA ILE A 132 -4.43 -4.62 3.45
C ILE A 132 -4.82 -6.07 3.73
N GLY A 133 -5.82 -6.56 3.00
CA GLY A 133 -6.32 -7.93 3.08
C GLY A 133 -5.34 -8.96 2.51
N PRO A 134 -5.48 -10.24 2.89
CA PRO A 134 -4.50 -11.29 2.61
C PRO A 134 -4.31 -11.54 1.11
N ASN A 135 -3.13 -12.05 0.75
CA ASN A 135 -2.76 -12.41 -0.63
C ASN A 135 -2.88 -11.24 -1.61
N THR A 136 -2.60 -10.02 -1.15
CA THR A 136 -2.72 -8.80 -1.97
C THR A 136 -1.36 -8.33 -2.45
N HIS A 137 -1.29 -7.96 -3.73
CA HIS A 137 -0.08 -7.41 -4.34
C HIS A 137 -0.19 -5.90 -4.48
N VAL A 138 0.74 -5.16 -3.88
CA VAL A 138 0.73 -3.69 -3.88
C VAL A 138 1.93 -3.15 -4.66
N ARG A 139 1.64 -2.51 -5.80
CA ARG A 139 2.59 -1.72 -6.61
C ARG A 139 2.16 -0.26 -6.77
N ALA A 140 1.42 0.26 -5.79
CA ALA A 140 0.91 1.62 -5.78
C ALA A 140 2.03 2.67 -5.63
N ALA A 141 1.81 3.88 -6.13
CA ALA A 141 2.64 5.03 -5.78
C ALA A 141 2.26 5.63 -4.43
N GLU A 142 0.97 5.77 -4.20
CA GLU A 142 0.44 6.38 -2.99
C GLU A 142 -0.86 5.70 -2.57
N ILE A 143 -0.95 5.36 -1.29
CA ILE A 143 -2.15 4.90 -0.60
C ILE A 143 -2.36 5.87 0.55
N ARG A 144 -3.42 6.66 0.46
CA ARG A 144 -3.78 7.68 1.45
C ARG A 144 -4.45 7.06 2.69
N SER A 145 -4.97 7.91 3.57
CA SER A 145 -5.45 7.47 4.88
C SER A 145 -6.83 6.81 4.79
N ASN A 146 -7.13 5.95 5.78
CA ASN A 146 -8.45 5.31 5.92
C ASN A 146 -8.85 4.46 4.69
N VAL A 147 -7.86 3.81 4.07
CA VAL A 147 -8.07 2.94 2.92
C VAL A 147 -8.22 1.49 3.38
N TRP A 148 -9.25 0.82 2.88
CA TRP A 148 -9.50 -0.59 3.13
C TRP A 148 -9.33 -1.40 1.85
N ILE A 149 -8.33 -2.28 1.81
CA ILE A 149 -8.08 -3.16 0.67
C ILE A 149 -8.50 -4.59 1.05
N GLY A 150 -9.40 -5.17 0.28
CA GLY A 150 -9.88 -6.54 0.45
C GLY A 150 -8.82 -7.61 0.19
N ALA A 151 -9.20 -8.87 0.36
CA ALA A 151 -8.36 -10.03 0.11
C ALA A 151 -8.17 -10.31 -1.39
N ASN A 152 -7.04 -10.90 -1.79
CA ASN A 152 -6.73 -11.30 -3.17
C ASN A 152 -6.82 -10.14 -4.18
N CYS A 153 -6.48 -8.92 -3.75
CA CYS A 153 -6.48 -7.77 -4.62
C CYS A 153 -5.14 -7.66 -5.37
N THR A 154 -5.17 -7.12 -6.59
CA THR A 154 -3.97 -6.78 -7.33
C THR A 154 -3.98 -5.28 -7.61
N ILE A 155 -3.09 -4.55 -6.96
CA ILE A 155 -2.92 -3.12 -7.19
C ILE A 155 -1.86 -2.93 -8.28
N GLY A 156 -2.28 -2.33 -9.39
CA GLY A 156 -1.43 -2.06 -10.53
C GLY A 156 -0.25 -1.15 -10.21
N ASN A 157 0.70 -1.10 -11.15
CA ASN A 157 1.87 -0.25 -11.05
C ASN A 157 1.50 1.23 -11.07
N MET A 158 2.09 2.03 -10.17
CA MET A 158 1.89 3.48 -10.10
C MET A 158 0.42 3.91 -9.85
N VAL A 159 -0.37 3.06 -9.19
CA VAL A 159 -1.73 3.41 -8.79
C VAL A 159 -1.71 4.43 -7.65
N MET A 160 -2.62 5.39 -7.68
CA MET A 160 -2.83 6.35 -6.59
C MET A 160 -4.22 6.14 -5.99
N ILE A 161 -4.29 5.86 -4.69
CA ILE A 161 -5.54 5.67 -3.95
C ILE A 161 -5.69 6.83 -2.98
N LYS A 162 -6.75 7.63 -3.14
CA LYS A 162 -7.07 8.75 -2.25
C LYS A 162 -7.67 8.29 -0.92
N ASP A 163 -7.92 9.24 -0.02
CA ASP A 163 -8.43 8.98 1.32
C ASP A 163 -9.83 8.34 1.29
N ASN A 164 -10.16 7.54 2.30
CA ASN A 164 -11.49 6.93 2.46
C ASN A 164 -11.90 6.10 1.23
N VAL A 165 -11.06 5.16 0.80
CA VAL A 165 -11.37 4.28 -0.33
C VAL A 165 -11.50 2.84 0.15
N LYS A 166 -12.49 2.12 -0.37
CA LYS A 166 -12.75 0.72 -0.05
C LYS A 166 -12.69 -0.12 -1.31
N ILE A 167 -11.70 -0.99 -1.37
CA ILE A 167 -11.49 -1.92 -2.46
C ILE A 167 -11.99 -3.30 -2.01
N LEU A 168 -12.96 -3.84 -2.73
CA LEU A 168 -13.54 -5.14 -2.40
C LEU A 168 -12.58 -6.28 -2.74
N ASP A 169 -12.83 -7.43 -2.10
CA ASP A 169 -12.08 -8.65 -2.31
C ASP A 169 -11.99 -9.02 -3.80
N GLY A 170 -10.81 -9.47 -4.21
CA GLY A 170 -10.54 -9.91 -5.56
C GLY A 170 -10.38 -8.78 -6.57
N THR A 171 -10.42 -7.51 -6.19
CA THR A 171 -10.38 -6.41 -7.16
C THR A 171 -9.00 -6.27 -7.81
N VAL A 172 -8.98 -5.98 -9.11
CA VAL A 172 -7.74 -5.70 -9.87
C VAL A 172 -7.74 -4.24 -10.31
N LEU A 173 -6.89 -3.42 -9.68
CA LEU A 173 -6.72 -2.02 -10.09
C LEU A 173 -5.72 -1.95 -11.24
N PRO A 174 -6.09 -1.36 -12.39
CA PRO A 174 -5.17 -1.20 -13.52
C PRO A 174 -3.99 -0.30 -13.17
N ALA A 175 -2.88 -0.42 -13.90
CA ALA A 175 -1.72 0.46 -13.72
C ALA A 175 -2.03 1.92 -14.08
N ASN A 176 -1.33 2.87 -13.46
CA ASN A 176 -1.43 4.32 -13.70
C ASN A 176 -2.83 4.92 -13.46
N THR A 177 -3.69 4.26 -12.69
CA THR A 177 -5.03 4.79 -12.35
C THR A 177 -5.01 5.61 -11.06
N ILE A 178 -5.89 6.62 -10.99
CA ILE A 178 -6.13 7.42 -9.79
C ILE A 178 -7.55 7.14 -9.30
N TRP A 179 -7.69 6.73 -8.05
CA TRP A 179 -8.97 6.43 -7.43
C TRP A 179 -9.37 7.55 -6.48
N ALA A 180 -10.53 8.16 -6.74
CA ALA A 180 -11.04 9.27 -5.96
C ALA A 180 -11.42 8.83 -4.54
N GLY A 181 -11.31 9.77 -3.59
CA GLY A 181 -11.64 9.49 -2.20
C GLY A 181 -13.14 9.33 -1.99
N GLY A 182 -13.52 8.58 -0.97
CA GLY A 182 -14.94 8.29 -0.69
C GLY A 182 -15.57 7.29 -1.67
N THR A 183 -14.78 6.49 -2.40
CA THR A 183 -15.32 5.55 -3.40
C THR A 183 -15.17 4.09 -2.97
N VAL A 184 -16.13 3.25 -3.38
CA VAL A 184 -16.09 1.79 -3.28
C VAL A 184 -15.76 1.23 -4.65
N ILE A 185 -14.74 0.38 -4.72
CA ILE A 185 -14.19 -0.16 -5.96
C ILE A 185 -14.31 -1.69 -5.94
N ALA A 186 -14.79 -2.26 -7.04
CA ALA A 186 -14.90 -3.70 -7.20
C ALA A 186 -14.66 -4.15 -8.64
N GLY A 187 -14.28 -5.42 -8.81
CA GLY A 187 -14.22 -6.08 -10.13
C GLY A 187 -12.82 -6.25 -10.72
N ARG A 188 -12.77 -6.88 -11.88
CA ARG A 188 -11.55 -7.20 -12.63
C ARG A 188 -11.78 -6.90 -14.13
N PRO A 189 -11.39 -5.74 -14.66
CA PRO A 189 -10.74 -4.62 -13.97
C PRO A 189 -11.67 -3.91 -12.99
N GLY A 190 -11.10 -3.27 -11.97
CA GLY A 190 -11.83 -2.53 -10.94
C GLY A 190 -12.65 -1.38 -11.54
N ARG A 191 -13.85 -1.19 -11.02
CA ARG A 191 -14.77 -0.09 -11.33
C ARG A 191 -15.34 0.48 -10.05
N VAL A 192 -15.66 1.77 -10.05
CA VAL A 192 -16.40 2.37 -8.94
C VAL A 192 -17.82 1.80 -8.96
N ILE A 193 -18.23 1.19 -7.85
CA ILE A 193 -19.55 0.59 -7.67
C ILE A 193 -20.43 1.39 -6.71
N GLY A 194 -19.87 2.39 -6.03
CA GLY A 194 -20.60 3.25 -5.12
C GLY A 194 -19.68 4.20 -4.37
N GLU A 195 -20.27 4.94 -3.44
CA GLU A 195 -19.58 5.87 -2.56
C GLU A 195 -19.65 5.38 -1.12
N ILE A 196 -18.64 5.73 -0.34
CA ILE A 196 -18.56 5.44 1.09
C ILE A 196 -19.29 6.54 1.83
N GLY A 197 -20.37 6.18 2.51
CA GLY A 197 -21.04 7.09 3.44
C GLY A 197 -20.11 7.49 4.60
N GLU A 198 -20.26 8.71 5.09
CA GLU A 198 -19.38 9.38 6.06
C GLU A 198 -19.23 8.61 7.40
N GLY A 199 -20.08 7.62 7.68
CA GLY A 199 -20.03 6.77 8.87
C GLY A 199 -19.15 5.51 8.79
N TRP A 200 -18.55 5.18 7.65
CA TRP A 200 -17.82 3.90 7.48
C TRP A 200 -16.50 3.83 8.26
N ALA A 201 -15.83 4.97 8.50
CA ALA A 201 -14.59 5.03 9.27
C ALA A 201 -14.84 5.03 10.81
N ALA A 202 -16.08 5.25 11.24
CA ALA A 202 -16.46 5.27 12.65
C ALA A 202 -16.82 3.86 13.13
N GLY A 203 -15.79 3.05 13.38
CA GLY A 203 -15.96 1.87 14.20
C GLY A 203 -16.37 2.26 15.62
N SER A 204 -17.67 2.18 15.92
CA SER A 204 -18.24 1.97 17.26
C SER A 204 -17.74 2.89 18.39
N SER A 205 -18.28 4.10 18.46
CA SER A 205 -18.62 4.73 19.75
C SER A 205 -19.94 5.50 19.57
N GLY A 206 -21.01 4.97 20.15
CA GLY A 206 -22.37 5.39 19.84
C GLY A 206 -22.73 6.83 20.23
N SER A 207 -23.60 7.44 19.43
CA SER A 207 -24.76 8.22 19.90
C SER A 207 -25.67 8.48 18.69
N GLY A 208 -26.98 8.35 18.89
CA GLY A 208 -27.98 8.27 17.82
C GLY A 208 -28.32 9.60 17.13
N GLY A 209 -28.96 9.46 15.96
CA GLY A 209 -29.57 10.56 15.20
C GLY A 209 -29.86 10.09 13.78
N GLY A 210 -31.14 10.01 13.40
CA GLY A 210 -31.60 9.28 12.22
C GLY A 210 -31.79 10.10 10.95
N GLY A 211 -32.22 9.39 9.90
CA GLY A 211 -32.93 9.95 8.74
C GLY A 211 -32.25 9.70 7.38
N GLY A 212 -32.88 8.89 6.53
CA GLY A 212 -32.69 8.94 5.07
C GLY A 212 -32.28 7.62 4.44
N GLY A 213 -33.25 6.76 4.14
CA GLY A 213 -33.04 5.50 3.44
C GLY A 213 -32.69 5.66 1.96
N SER A 214 -31.74 4.85 1.52
CA SER A 214 -31.59 4.38 0.15
C SER A 214 -31.21 2.91 0.22
N THR A 215 -32.19 2.04 -0.04
CA THR A 215 -32.02 0.59 -0.14
C THR A 215 -31.08 0.27 -1.30
N VAL A 216 -29.82 0.00 -0.99
CA VAL A 216 -28.95 -0.81 -1.85
C VAL A 216 -29.03 -2.25 -1.36
N ASP A 217 -29.49 -3.10 -2.26
CA ASP A 217 -29.69 -4.53 -2.13
C ASP A 217 -28.57 -5.22 -1.34
N GLU A 218 -28.92 -5.68 -0.13
CA GLU A 218 -28.14 -6.54 0.77
C GLU A 218 -28.04 -7.96 0.18
N GLY A 219 -27.40 -8.07 -0.99
CA GLY A 219 -27.52 -9.23 -1.86
C GLY A 219 -26.23 -9.83 -2.39
N VAL A 220 -25.03 -9.25 -2.19
CA VAL A 220 -23.78 -9.84 -2.69
C VAL A 220 -22.59 -9.46 -1.80
N GLY A 221 -22.30 -10.26 -0.77
CA GLY A 221 -21.03 -10.11 -0.04
C GLY A 221 -20.90 -10.84 1.29
N VAL A 222 -22.01 -11.18 1.95
CA VAL A 222 -21.98 -11.67 3.34
C VAL A 222 -22.03 -13.21 3.46
N LYS A 223 -22.31 -13.97 2.38
CA LYS A 223 -22.51 -15.43 2.48
C LYS A 223 -21.32 -16.35 2.14
N SER A 224 -20.12 -15.83 1.88
CA SER A 224 -19.03 -16.68 1.36
C SER A 224 -17.76 -16.82 2.21
N ARG A 225 -17.74 -16.35 3.47
CA ARG A 225 -16.51 -16.52 4.31
C ARG A 225 -16.68 -17.08 5.73
N GLU A 226 -17.89 -17.51 6.12
CA GLU A 226 -18.09 -18.23 7.40
C GLU A 226 -17.96 -19.76 7.33
N ARG A 227 -17.33 -20.35 6.30
CA ARG A 227 -17.26 -21.82 6.16
C ARG A 227 -15.89 -22.49 6.24
N TRP A 228 -14.90 -21.89 6.94
CA TRP A 228 -13.61 -22.55 7.21
C TRP A 228 -13.18 -22.48 8.69
N ALA A 229 -14.12 -22.74 9.60
CA ALA A 229 -13.85 -22.94 11.03
C ALA A 229 -14.17 -24.37 11.52
N ALA A 230 -14.33 -25.36 10.63
CA ALA A 230 -14.65 -26.74 11.00
C ALA A 230 -14.08 -27.78 10.03
N VAL A 231 -12.74 -27.87 9.93
CA VAL A 231 -12.06 -29.14 9.63
C VAL A 231 -10.85 -29.23 10.57
N GLY A 232 -11.15 -29.48 11.85
CA GLY A 232 -10.23 -30.26 12.64
C GLY A 232 -10.44 -31.71 12.23
N ASN A 233 -9.37 -32.42 11.86
CA ASN A 233 -9.39 -33.87 11.95
C ASN A 233 -8.14 -34.31 12.71
N LYS A 234 -8.36 -34.65 13.98
CA LYS A 234 -7.57 -35.65 14.68
C LYS A 234 -7.90 -36.99 14.02
N ARG A 235 -6.88 -37.67 13.51
CA ARG A 235 -6.53 -39.06 13.84
C ARG A 235 -5.07 -39.25 13.49
#